data_AF-A0A1F7RXT6-F1
#
_entry.id   AF-A0A1F7RXT6-F1
#
_cell.length_a   1.000
_cell.length_b   1.000
_cell.length_c   1.000
_cell.angle_alpha   90.00
_cell.angle_beta   90.00
_cell.angle_gamma   90.00
#
_symmetry.space_group_name_H-M   'P 1'
#
loop_
_entity.id
_entity.type
_entity.pdbx_description
1 polymer ?
#
loop_
_entity_poly.entity_id
_entity_poly.type
_entity_poly.pdbx_seq_one_letter_code
_entity_poly.pdbx_strand_id
1 'polypeptide(L)' 'MMYSKRPASQQSFEASELYCPRCKRATPVRRRLLLILPDGDKYEYLCSQCGFSVGTKKDIIPNNFQLILKKDKL' A
#
# COMPACT_ATOMS: atom_id res chain seq x y z
N MET A 1 -34.40 -6.13 12.85
CA MET A 1 -33.33 -6.97 12.26
C MET A 1 -32.57 -6.12 11.26
N MET A 2 -31.40 -5.59 11.63
CA MET A 2 -30.56 -4.79 10.72
C MET A 2 -29.46 -5.68 10.15
N TYR A 3 -29.64 -6.13 8.91
CA TYR A 3 -28.57 -6.79 8.16
C TYR A 3 -27.55 -5.71 7.75
N SER A 4 -26.50 -5.52 8.57
CA SER A 4 -25.29 -4.85 8.11
C SER A 4 -24.68 -5.71 7.00
N LYS A 5 -24.93 -5.32 5.74
CA LYS A 5 -24.17 -5.78 4.59
C LYS A 5 -22.69 -5.57 4.93
N ARG A 6 -21.96 -6.64 5.25
CA ARG A 6 -20.50 -6.63 5.14
C ARG A 6 -20.23 -6.38 3.65
N PRO A 7 -19.64 -5.24 3.25
CA PRO A 7 -19.30 -5.07 1.85
C PRO A 7 -18.38 -6.24 1.49
N ALA A 8 -18.77 -6.96 0.44
CA ALA A 8 -17.96 -8.03 -0.13
C ALA A 8 -16.51 -7.52 -0.23
N SER A 9 -15.56 -8.34 0.18
CA SER A 9 -14.14 -8.05 0.08
C SER A 9 -13.81 -7.68 -1.37
N GLN A 10 -13.80 -6.38 -1.67
CA GLN A 10 -13.36 -5.87 -2.96
C GLN A 10 -11.88 -6.24 -3.04
N GLN A 11 -11.56 -7.14 -3.97
CA GLN A 11 -10.19 -7.58 -4.16
C GLN A 11 -9.35 -6.35 -4.49
N SER A 12 -8.36 -6.05 -3.67
CA SER A 12 -7.51 -4.89 -3.86
C SER A 12 -6.67 -5.10 -5.12
N PHE A 13 -6.88 -4.28 -6.15
CA PHE A 13 -6.07 -4.33 -7.36
C PHE A 13 -4.72 -3.66 -7.13
N GLU A 14 -3.68 -4.23 -7.74
CA GLU A 14 -2.33 -3.68 -7.76
C GLU A 14 -2.04 -3.11 -9.14
N ALA A 15 -1.34 -1.97 -9.18
CA ALA A 15 -0.87 -1.44 -10.45
C ALA A 15 0.33 -2.27 -10.90
N SER A 16 0.21 -2.99 -12.02
CA SER A 16 1.34 -3.72 -12.62
C SER A 16 2.30 -2.79 -13.35
N GLU A 17 1.77 -1.74 -13.99
CA GLU A 17 2.55 -0.76 -14.76
C GLU A 17 2.03 0.66 -14.54
N LEU A 18 2.94 1.64 -14.55
CA LEU A 18 2.63 3.07 -14.54
C LEU A 18 3.57 3.83 -15.48
N TYR A 19 3.10 4.98 -15.98
CA TYR A 19 3.94 5.87 -16.76
C TYR A 19 5.02 6.49 -15.88
N CYS A 20 6.28 6.37 -16.31
CA CYS A 20 7.40 7.02 -15.66
C CYS A 20 7.82 8.28 -16.44
N PRO A 21 7.76 9.49 -15.86
CA PRO A 21 8.16 10.71 -16.57
C PRO A 21 9.67 10.81 -16.83
N ARG A 22 10.51 10.06 -16.08
CA ARG A 22 11.96 9.98 -16.36
C ARG A 22 12.28 9.06 -17.54
N CYS A 23 11.69 7.86 -17.56
CA CYS A 23 11.88 6.91 -18.66
C CYS A 23 11.01 7.23 -19.89
N LYS A 24 10.04 8.14 -19.74
CA LYS A 24 9.07 8.58 -20.76
C LYS A 24 8.25 7.45 -21.38
N ARG A 25 7.96 6.40 -20.62
CA ARG A 25 7.21 5.22 -21.08
C ARG A 25 6.45 4.56 -19.92
N ALA A 26 5.46 3.73 -20.24
CA ALA A 26 4.88 2.79 -19.29
C ALA A 26 5.96 1.80 -18.84
N THR A 27 6.07 1.61 -17.53
CA THR A 27 7.06 0.72 -16.94
C THR A 27 6.44 -0.12 -15.83
N PRO A 28 6.90 -1.36 -15.65
CA PRO A 28 6.49 -2.16 -14.50
C PRO A 28 6.90 -1.47 -13.21
N VAL A 29 6.06 -1.55 -12.18
CA VAL A 29 6.30 -0.90 -10.89
C VAL A 29 6.58 -1.90 -9.78
N ARG A 30 7.38 -1.47 -8.80
CA ARG A 30 7.57 -2.16 -7.52
C ARG A 30 6.97 -1.28 -6.43
N ARG A 31 6.29 -1.88 -5.47
CA ARG A 31 5.78 -1.16 -4.29
C ARG A 31 6.76 -1.24 -3.13
N ARG A 32 6.92 -0.13 -2.40
CA ARG A 32 7.70 -0.04 -1.17
C ARG A 32 6.81 0.52 -0.07
N LEU A 33 6.76 -0.15 1.09
CA LEU A 33 6.03 0.36 2.25
C LEU A 33 6.70 1.64 2.74
N LEU A 34 5.91 2.71 2.85
CA LEU A 34 6.35 3.99 3.42
C LEU A 34 6.01 4.09 4.89
N LEU A 35 4.78 3.72 5.25
CA LEU A 35 4.24 3.96 6.59
C LEU A 35 3.14 2.98 6.93
N ILE A 36 3.23 2.41 8.14
CA ILE A 36 2.16 1.64 8.77
C ILE A 36 1.28 2.63 9.54
N LEU A 37 -0.02 2.64 9.24
CA LEU A 37 -1.03 3.44 9.91
C LEU A 37 -2.02 2.53 10.67
N PRO A 38 -2.73 3.06 11.68
CA PRO A 38 -3.76 2.30 12.38
C PRO A 38 -4.85 1.73 11.44
N ASP A 39 -5.21 2.50 10.42
CA ASP A 39 -6.27 2.18 9.47
C ASP A 39 -5.76 1.48 8.19
N GLY A 40 -4.46 1.18 8.11
CA GLY A 40 -3.89 0.52 6.94
C GLY A 40 -2.46 0.93 6.61
N ASP A 41 -2.01 0.64 5.39
CA ASP A 41 -0.62 0.84 4.97
C ASP A 41 -0.51 1.82 3.81
N LYS A 42 0.51 2.69 3.86
CA LYS A 42 0.86 3.56 2.74
C LYS A 42 2.07 3.01 2.02
N TYR A 43 1.93 2.81 0.72
CA TYR A 43 2.99 2.37 -0.18
C TYR A 43 3.33 3.45 -1.20
N GLU A 44 4.57 3.42 -1.66
CA GLU A 44 5.06 4.14 -2.83
C GLU A 44 5.28 3.17 -3.99
N TYR A 45 4.87 3.56 -5.19
CA TYR A 45 5.22 2.86 -6.42
C TYR A 45 6.47 3.46 -7.03
N LEU A 46 7.45 2.61 -7.29
CA LEU A 46 8.72 2.95 -7.90
C LEU A 46 8.81 2.32 -9.28
N CYS A 47 9.29 3.07 -10.26
CA CYS A 47 9.64 2.55 -11.58
C CYS A 47 10.70 1.46 -11.42
N SER A 48 10.44 0.25 -11.90
CA SER A 48 11.38 -0.87 -11.78
C SER A 48 12.68 -0.66 -12.56
N GLN A 49 12.70 0.30 -13.49
CA GLN A 49 13.84 0.58 -14.37
C GLN A 49 14.77 1.63 -13.78
N CYS A 50 14.22 2.77 -13.32
CA CYS A 50 15.03 3.91 -12.84
C CYS A 50 14.84 4.23 -11.35
N GLY A 51 13.94 3.54 -10.65
CA GLY A 51 13.65 3.77 -9.23
C GLY A 51 12.88 5.05 -8.93
N PHE A 52 12.40 5.79 -9.94
CA PHE A 52 11.63 7.01 -9.70
C PHE A 52 10.27 6.72 -9.09
N SER A 53 9.84 7.57 -8.15
CA SER A 53 8.48 7.57 -7.61
C SER A 53 7.48 7.93 -8.71
N VAL A 54 6.57 7.00 -9.00
CA VAL A 54 5.56 7.15 -10.05
C VAL A 54 4.13 7.13 -9.50
N GLY A 55 3.96 6.92 -8.19
CA GLY A 55 2.65 6.96 -7.55
C GLY A 55 2.68 6.51 -6.10
N THR A 56 1.52 6.55 -5.45
CA THR A 56 1.33 6.03 -4.09
C THR A 56 0.04 5.21 -4.01
N LYS A 57 0.02 4.25 -3.09
CA LYS A 57 -1.16 3.45 -2.75
C LYS A 57 -1.43 3.57 -1.26
N LYS A 58 -2.70 3.53 -0.87
CA LYS A 58 -3.11 3.31 0.51
C LYS A 58 -3.99 2.07 0.53
N ASP A 59 -3.55 1.05 1.27
CA ASP A 59 -4.36 -0.13 1.55
C ASP A 59 -5.06 0.10 2.87
N ILE A 60 -6.39 -0.02 2.89
CA ILE A 60 -7.19 0.13 4.10
C ILE A 60 -7.31 -1.27 4.72
N ILE A 61 -6.66 -1.46 5.86
CA ILE A 61 -6.67 -2.72 6.59
C ILE A 61 -7.11 -2.39 8.01
N PRO A 62 -8.34 -2.76 8.40
CA PRO A 62 -8.79 -2.51 9.77
C PRO A 62 -7.90 -3.29 10.75
N ASN A 63 -7.40 -2.59 11.77
CA ASN A 63 -6.54 -3.12 12.83
C ASN A 63 -5.17 -3.67 12.35
N ASN A 64 -4.53 -3.00 11.39
CA ASN A 64 -3.22 -3.43 10.87
C ASN A 64 -2.07 -3.29 11.90
N PHE A 65 -2.28 -2.51 12.96
CA PHE A 65 -1.23 -2.16 13.91
C PHE A 65 -1.23 -3.12 15.12
N GLN A 66 -0.43 -4.19 15.05
CA GLN A 66 -0.04 -4.95 16.24
C GLN A 66 1.28 -4.36 16.77
N LEU A 67 1.18 -3.60 17.86
CA LEU A 67 2.32 -3.03 18.59
C LEU A 67 3.29 -4.14 19.02
N ILE A 68 4.36 -4.38 18.27
CA ILE A 68 5.57 -5.04 18.77
C ILE A 68 6.37 -4.02 19.59
N LEU A 69 5.74 -3.43 20.60
CA LEU A 69 6.47 -2.86 21.72
C LEU A 69 6.46 -3.93 22.80
N LYS A 70 7.35 -4.92 22.65
CA LYS A 70 7.80 -5.67 23.84
C LYS A 70 8.41 -4.61 24.74
N LYS A 71 7.67 -4.24 25.78
CA LYS A 71 8.17 -3.48 26.90
C LYS A 71 9.28 -4.35 27.49
N ASP A 72 10.53 -4.03 27.15
CA ASP A 72 11.67 -4.60 27.84
C ASP A 72 11.51 -4.21 29.31
N LYS A 73 11.17 -5.25 30.07
CA LYS A 73 11.27 -5.41 31.51
C LYS A 73 12.13 -4.32 32.17
N LEU A 74 11.47 -3.40 32.89
CA LEU A 74 12.04 -2.75 34.07
C LEU A 74 11.17 -3.13 35.26
#